data_AF-A0A9D7LSU7-F1
#
_entry.id   AF-A0A9D7LSU7-F1
#
_cell.length_a   1.000
_cell.length_b   1.000
_cell.length_c   1.000
_cell.angle_alpha   90.00
_cell.angle_beta   90.00
_cell.angle_gamma   90.00
#
_symmetry.space_group_name_H-M   'P 1'
#
loop_
_entity.id
_entity.type
_entity.pdbx_description
1 polymer ?
#
loop_
_entity_poly.entity_id
_entity_poly.type
_entity_poly.pdbx_seq_one_letter_code
_entity_poly.pdbx_strand_id
1 'polypeptide(L)' 'MDLNESYHQHQIAVMNAAAATSRPRRERMLDRARGIALDIARFQHGAGAGAAAMWNVPLAARNAA' A
#
# COMPACT_ATOMS: atom_id res chain seq x y z
N MET A 1 -6.50 -2.45 6.76
CA MET A 1 -5.79 -3.08 5.63
C MET A 1 -4.69 -3.94 6.22
N ASP A 2 -4.50 -5.15 5.71
CA ASP A 2 -3.27 -5.93 5.98
C ASP A 2 -2.22 -5.54 4.94
N LEU A 3 -1.14 -4.91 5.41
CA LEU A 3 -0.10 -4.38 4.55
C LEU A 3 0.78 -5.49 3.95
N ASN A 4 1.03 -6.55 4.70
CA ASN A 4 1.84 -7.69 4.23
C ASN A 4 1.11 -8.45 3.13
N GLU A 5 -0.19 -8.72 3.34
CA GLU A 5 -0.99 -9.36 2.30
C GLU A 5 -1.09 -8.47 1.05
N SER A 6 -1.23 -7.15 1.23
CA SER A 6 -1.25 -6.21 0.10
C SER A 6 0.07 -6.22 -0.68
N TYR A 7 1.22 -6.23 0.00
CA TYR A 7 2.53 -6.35 -0.66
C TYR A 7 2.71 -7.69 -1.36
N HIS A 8 2.28 -8.79 -0.73
CA HIS A 8 2.32 -10.12 -1.33
C HIS A 8 1.49 -10.18 -2.62
N GLN A 9 0.26 -9.68 -2.59
CA GLN A 9 -0.60 -9.60 -3.78
C GLN A 9 -0.01 -8.71 -4.87
N HIS A 10 0.62 -7.59 -4.50
CA HIS A 10 1.34 -6.73 -5.44
C HIS A 10 2.48 -7.49 -6.12
N GLN A 11 3.32 -8.19 -5.35
CA GLN A 11 4.43 -8.99 -5.88
C GLN A 11 3.93 -10.08 -6.83
N ILE A 12 2.89 -10.82 -6.46
CA ILE A 12 2.26 -11.81 -7.33
C ILE A 12 1.79 -11.17 -8.65
N ALA A 13 1.14 -10.01 -8.59
CA ALA A 13 0.65 -9.32 -9.79
C ALA A 13 1.80 -8.92 -10.73
N VAL A 14 2.90 -8.40 -10.19
CA VAL A 14 4.10 -8.04 -10.97
C VAL A 14 4.78 -9.28 -11.56
N MET A 15 4.93 -10.36 -10.78
CA MET A 15 5.51 -11.62 -11.27
C MET A 15 4.67 -12.22 -12.40
N ASN A 16 3.34 -12.21 -12.26
CA ASN A 16 2.43 -12.67 -13.30
C ASN A 16 2.45 -11.78 -14.55
N ALA A 17 2.65 -10.47 -14.39
CA ALA A 17 2.85 -9.56 -15.52
C ALA A 17 4.15 -9.88 -16.28
N ALA A 18 5.24 -10.14 -15.54
CA ALA A 18 6.53 -10.51 -16.12
C ALA A 18 6.47 -11.86 -16.86
N ALA A 19 5.72 -12.83 -16.33
CA ALA A 19 5.51 -14.14 -16.94
C ALA A 19 4.45 -14.16 -18.07
N ALA A 20 3.74 -13.05 -18.31
CA ALA A 20 2.65 -13.02 -19.27
C ALA A 20 3.17 -13.12 -20.72
N THR A 21 2.67 -14.11 -21.46
CA THR A 21 3.04 -14.34 -22.87
C THR A 21 2.30 -13.45 -23.87
N SER A 22 1.30 -12.68 -23.42
CA SER A 22 0.55 -11.76 -24.28
C SER A 22 0.46 -10.36 -23.68
N ARG A 23 0.52 -9.36 -24.56
CA ARG A 23 0.44 -7.95 -24.17
C ARG A 23 -0.83 -7.62 -23.38
N PRO A 24 -2.05 -8.01 -23.82
CA PRO A 24 -3.26 -7.70 -23.06
C PRO A 24 -3.29 -8.35 -21.67
N ARG A 25 -2.70 -9.54 -21.52
CA ARG A 25 -2.60 -10.22 -20.21
C ARG A 25 -1.62 -9.49 -19.31
N ARG A 26 -0.46 -9.08 -19.84
CA ARG A 26 0.53 -8.28 -19.11
C ARG A 26 -0.07 -6.98 -18.61
N GLU A 27 -0.76 -6.24 -19.49
CA GLU A 27 -1.40 -4.96 -19.15
C GLU A 27 -2.41 -5.13 -18.01
N ARG A 28 -3.30 -6.13 -18.07
CA ARG A 28 -4.24 -6.40 -16.97
C ARG A 28 -3.56 -6.68 -15.63
N MET A 29 -2.44 -7.41 -15.63
CA MET A 29 -1.71 -7.71 -14.39
C MET A 29 -1.00 -6.46 -13.85
N LEU A 30 -0.46 -5.61 -14.72
CA LEU A 30 0.13 -4.33 -14.33
C LEU A 30 -0.91 -3.35 -13.79
N ASP A 31 -2.11 -3.29 -14.38
CA ASP A 31 -3.21 -2.48 -13.86
C ASP A 31 -3.64 -2.93 -12.46
N ARG A 32 -3.71 -4.24 -12.23
CA ARG A 32 -3.94 -4.79 -10.89
C ARG A 32 -2.83 -4.40 -9.91
N ALA A 33 -1.56 -4.57 -10.29
CA ALA A 33 -0.43 -4.18 -9.46
C ALA A 33 -0.47 -2.69 -9.11
N ARG A 34 -0.75 -1.83 -10.09
CA ARG A 34 -0.90 -0.39 -9.91
C ARG A 34 -2.01 -0.05 -8.91
N GLY A 35 -3.17 -0.71 -8.99
CA GLY A 35 -4.26 -0.52 -8.05
C GLY A 35 -3.82 -0.78 -6.61
N ILE A 36 -3.16 -1.92 -6.38
CA ILE A 36 -2.66 -2.30 -5.05
C ILE A 36 -1.59 -1.31 -4.54
N ALA A 37 -0.67 -0.87 -5.42
CA ALA A 37 0.34 0.12 -5.03
C ALA A 37 -0.28 1.45 -4.59
N LEU A 38 -1.36 1.90 -5.25
CA LEU A 38 -2.09 3.10 -4.86
C LEU A 38 -2.81 2.92 -3.52
N ASP A 39 -3.39 1.75 -3.27
CA ASP A 39 -4.01 1.41 -1.99
C ASP A 39 -3.01 1.44 -0.82
N ILE A 40 -1.84 0.83 -1.02
CA ILE A 40 -0.73 0.85 -0.06
C ILE A 40 -0.29 2.30 0.21
N ALA A 41 -0.07 3.09 -0.83
CA ALA A 41 0.37 4.47 -0.71
C ALA A 41 -0.64 5.34 0.06
N ARG A 42 -1.94 5.20 -0.24
CA ARG A 42 -3.01 5.89 0.50
C ARG A 42 -3.01 5.52 1.97
N PHE A 43 -2.89 4.22 2.28
CA PHE A 43 -2.87 3.74 3.66
C PHE A 43 -1.67 4.31 4.43
N GLN A 44 -0.47 4.23 3.86
CA GLN A 44 0.74 4.75 4.49
C GLN A 44 0.72 6.27 4.65
N HIS A 45 0.19 7.00 3.67
CA HIS A 45 0.02 8.45 3.78
C HIS A 45 -0.92 8.81 4.92
N GLY A 46 -2.07 8.14 5.03
CA GLY A 46 -3.01 8.34 6.13
C GLY A 46 -2.40 7.99 7.50
N ALA A 47 -1.69 6.86 7.59
CA ALA A 47 -1.00 6.45 8.81
C ALA A 47 0.09 7.46 9.22
N GLY A 48 0.88 7.96 8.25
CA GLY A 48 1.90 8.98 8.47
C GLY A 48 1.31 10.32 8.91
N ALA A 49 0.21 10.77 8.31
CA ALA A 49 -0.50 11.98 8.71
C ALA A 49 -1.03 11.86 10.15
N GLY A 50 -1.60 10.72 10.53
CA GLY A 50 -2.04 10.45 11.90
C GLY A 50 -0.89 10.44 12.91
N ALA A 51 0.23 9.77 12.56
CA ALA A 51 1.42 9.75 13.41
C ALA A 51 2.02 11.15 13.61
N ALA A 52 2.11 11.95 12.54
CA ALA A 52 2.59 13.33 12.61
C ALA A 52 1.66 14.23 13.43
N ALA A 53 0.34 14.07 13.31
CA ALA A 53 -0.62 14.81 14.14
C ALA A 53 -0.40 14.53 15.63
N MET A 54 -0.13 13.27 15.99
CA MET A 54 0.20 12.90 17.37
C MET A 54 1.51 13.55 17.87
N TRP A 55 2.48 13.83 17.00
CA TRP A 55 3.73 14.48 17.40
C TRP A 55 3.53 15.91 17.89
N ASN A 56 2.49 16.58 17.39
CA ASN A 56 2.12 17.93 17.80
C ASN A 56 1.27 17.96 19.07
N VAL A 57 0.92 16.81 19.64
CA VAL A 57 0.21 16.71 20.91
C VAL A 57 1.23 16.78 22.06
N PRO A 58 1.01 17.61 23.10
CA PRO A 58 1.89 17.65 24.27
C PRO A 58 2.08 16.27 24.90
N LEU A 59 3.32 15.94 25.31
CA LEU A 59 3.71 14.61 25.81
C LEU A 59 2.80 14.12 26.96
N ALA A 60 2.34 15.02 27.82
CA ALA A 60 1.44 14.72 28.93
C ALA A 60 0.05 14.21 28.49
N ALA A 61 -0.44 14.65 27.33
CA ALA A 61 -1.72 14.20 26.76
C ALA A 61 -1.60 12.93 25.92
N ARG A 62 -0.39 12.56 25.48
CA ARG A 62 -0.15 11.32 24.70
C ARG A 62 -0.11 10.06 25.56
N ASN A 63 0.21 10.18 26.85
CA ASN A 63 0.33 9.05 27.79
C ASN A 63 -0.98 8.74 28.53
N ALA A 64 -2.05 9.51 28.30
CA ALA A 64 -3.35 9.39 28.98
C ALA A 64 -4.43 8.72 28.11
N ALA A 65 -4.09 8.28 26.89
CA ALA A 65 -4.95 7.60 25.92
C ALA A 65 -4.40 6.19 25.63
#